data_AF-A0A8D8W059-F1
#
_entry.id   AF-A0A8D8W059-F1
#
_cell.length_a   1.000
_cell.length_b   1.000
_cell.length_c   1.000
_cell.angle_alpha   90.00
_cell.angle_beta   90.00
_cell.angle_gamma   90.00
#
_symmetry.space_group_name_H-M   'P 1'
#
loop_
_entity.id
_entity.type
_entity.pdbx_description
1 polymer ?
#
loop_
_entity_poly.entity_id
_entity_poly.type
_entity_poly.pdbx_seq_one_letter_code
_entity_poly.pdbx_strand_id
1 'polypeptide(L)'
;MKCQILRFFNACSDKFNPLYDNCVRRILVMDLGCAPEDLSPEDRPSYIRSLVDLSQERSVCALGGLLSFLDKSLARLTLGAYECNILAVKYLSLDNILWMDTDTLMNLQIFAPKDHPSSFKWSWNRSKEGFSIFGLFNQCASKLGTRRMRTLMSQPTKDRYVIESRLEVIKFCLESRHAPVVKNIRENISHIQCVSKILTHLKNGLATVNHWLLLHKVLTNAIGIAEFCHAHQASGYYFQQIGSCLDNVLYIIAQSISRIMDKESSLLEERFIVSEGICEELDRLCCQRLFALQKSAMCQAR
;
A
#
# COMPACT_ATOMS: atom_id res chain seq x y z
N MET A 1 -26.68 -0.77 -12.17
CA MET A 1 -25.91 -0.85 -10.90
C MET A 1 -26.60 -0.21 -9.72
N LYS A 2 -27.11 1.05 -9.78
CA LYS A 2 -27.84 1.69 -8.67
C LYS A 2 -29.04 0.87 -8.13
N CYS A 3 -29.81 0.19 -9.00
CA CYS A 3 -30.97 -0.61 -8.57
C CYS A 3 -30.63 -1.93 -7.85
N GLN A 4 -29.43 -2.49 -8.01
CA GLN A 4 -29.07 -3.75 -7.32
C GLN A 4 -28.56 -3.50 -5.90
N ILE A 5 -27.85 -2.40 -5.67
CA ILE A 5 -27.37 -2.01 -4.34
C ILE A 5 -28.53 -1.60 -3.43
N LEU A 6 -29.50 -0.84 -3.96
CA LEU A 6 -30.73 -0.47 -3.23
C LEU A 6 -31.61 -1.69 -2.88
N ARG A 7 -31.69 -2.69 -3.78
CA ARG A 7 -32.40 -3.95 -3.47
C ARG A 7 -31.70 -4.76 -2.38
N PHE A 8 -30.36 -4.73 -2.30
CA PHE A 8 -29.61 -5.41 -1.25
C PHE A 8 -29.82 -4.78 0.13
N PHE A 9 -29.88 -3.44 0.19
CA PHE A 9 -30.17 -2.72 1.44
C PHE A 9 -31.64 -2.83 1.87
N ASN A 10 -32.60 -2.77 0.94
CA ASN A 10 -34.02 -2.89 1.26
C ASN A 10 -34.44 -4.31 1.69
N ALA A 11 -33.72 -5.35 1.25
CA ALA A 11 -33.99 -6.74 1.64
C ALA A 11 -33.55 -7.09 3.07
N CYS A 12 -32.81 -6.22 3.77
CA CYS A 12 -32.37 -6.44 5.16
C CYS A 12 -33.43 -6.06 6.22
N SER A 13 -34.65 -5.69 5.82
CA SER A 13 -35.69 -5.21 6.76
C SER A 13 -36.65 -6.30 7.27
N ASP A 14 -36.60 -7.52 6.73
CA ASP A 14 -37.60 -8.56 7.03
C ASP A 14 -37.02 -9.71 7.89
N LYS A 15 -37.78 -10.06 8.94
CA LYS A 15 -37.43 -10.85 10.14
C LYS A 15 -37.05 -12.34 9.92
N PHE A 16 -36.71 -12.76 8.73
CA PHE A 16 -36.09 -14.07 8.48
C PHE A 16 -35.37 -14.01 7.13
N ASN A 17 -34.09 -13.63 7.15
CA ASN A 17 -33.37 -13.34 5.91
C ASN A 17 -32.40 -14.48 5.58
N PRO A 18 -32.72 -15.41 4.66
CA PRO A 18 -31.78 -16.45 4.21
C PRO A 18 -30.51 -15.84 3.58
N LEU A 19 -30.54 -14.55 3.23
CA LEU A 19 -29.38 -13.78 2.81
C LEU A 19 -28.38 -13.56 3.97
N TYR A 20 -28.86 -13.28 5.19
CA TYR A 20 -28.01 -13.03 6.36
C TYR A 20 -27.25 -14.29 6.76
N ASP A 21 -27.92 -15.44 6.88
CA ASP A 21 -27.26 -16.72 7.22
C ASP A 21 -26.18 -17.11 6.20
N ASN A 22 -26.45 -16.85 4.92
CA ASN A 22 -25.47 -17.07 3.85
C ASN A 22 -24.29 -16.09 3.93
N CYS A 23 -24.53 -14.83 4.33
CA CYS A 23 -23.47 -13.86 4.59
C CYS A 23 -22.62 -14.28 5.80
N VAL A 24 -23.25 -14.71 6.90
CA VAL A 24 -22.56 -15.20 8.10
C VAL A 24 -21.69 -16.40 7.76
N ARG A 25 -22.22 -17.42 7.08
CA ARG A 25 -21.44 -18.60 6.65
C ARG A 25 -20.23 -18.20 5.80
N ARG A 26 -20.41 -17.28 4.85
CA ARG A 26 -19.29 -16.79 4.02
C ARG A 26 -18.24 -16.05 4.85
N ILE A 27 -18.67 -15.21 5.79
CA ILE A 27 -17.75 -14.47 6.67
C ILE A 27 -16.97 -15.44 7.57
N LEU A 28 -17.60 -16.45 8.15
CA LEU A 28 -16.94 -17.40 9.07
C LEU A 28 -15.93 -18.34 8.40
N VAL A 29 -15.97 -18.47 7.07
CA VAL A 29 -15.04 -19.32 6.29
C VAL A 29 -13.95 -18.47 5.63
N MET A 30 -13.99 -17.13 5.76
CA MET A 30 -13.00 -16.28 5.13
C MET A 30 -11.59 -16.57 5.69
N ASP A 31 -10.61 -16.61 4.81
CA ASP A 31 -9.22 -16.76 5.21
C ASP A 31 -8.58 -15.38 5.37
N LEU A 32 -7.98 -15.15 6.54
CA LEU A 32 -7.34 -13.88 6.88
C LEU A 32 -5.83 -14.09 7.00
N GLY A 33 -5.05 -13.30 6.25
CA GLY A 33 -3.59 -13.34 6.34
C GLY A 33 -3.02 -12.95 7.71
N CYS A 34 -3.83 -12.35 8.60
CA CYS A 34 -3.48 -12.06 9.98
C CYS A 34 -3.92 -13.15 10.98
N ALA A 35 -4.43 -14.30 10.52
CA ALA A 35 -4.75 -15.42 11.40
C ALA A 35 -3.46 -16.07 11.96
N PRO A 36 -3.48 -16.60 13.19
CA PRO A 36 -2.36 -17.39 13.73
C PRO A 36 -2.05 -18.59 12.83
N GLU A 37 -0.76 -18.92 12.66
CA GLU A 37 -0.30 -20.01 11.79
C GLU A 37 -0.83 -21.40 12.22
N ASP A 38 -1.11 -21.58 13.52
CA ASP A 38 -1.60 -22.83 14.12
C ASP A 38 -3.14 -22.93 14.22
N LEU A 39 -3.89 -22.04 13.55
CA LEU A 39 -5.35 -22.00 13.72
C LEU A 39 -6.03 -23.19 13.04
N SER A 40 -6.57 -24.11 13.85
CA SER A 40 -7.42 -25.22 13.39
C SER A 40 -8.62 -24.70 12.60
N PRO A 41 -9.08 -25.42 11.55
CA PRO A 41 -10.29 -25.04 10.83
C PRO A 41 -11.54 -24.93 11.71
N GLU A 42 -11.56 -25.63 12.85
CA GLU A 42 -12.66 -25.58 13.83
C GLU A 42 -12.65 -24.29 14.68
N ASP A 43 -11.48 -23.70 14.90
CA ASP A 43 -11.31 -22.48 15.70
C ASP A 43 -11.47 -21.19 14.88
N ARG A 44 -11.38 -21.30 13.54
CA ARG A 44 -11.54 -20.17 12.60
C ARG A 44 -12.84 -19.37 12.80
N PRO A 45 -14.02 -19.98 12.95
CA PRO A 45 -15.25 -19.25 13.21
C PRO A 45 -15.18 -18.42 14.51
N SER A 46 -14.55 -18.96 15.56
CA SER A 46 -14.40 -18.28 16.85
C SER A 46 -13.46 -17.08 16.73
N TYR A 47 -12.35 -17.23 16.00
CA TYR A 47 -11.46 -16.11 15.70
C TYR A 47 -12.18 -14.99 14.94
N ILE A 48 -12.94 -15.32 13.89
CA ILE A 48 -13.65 -14.32 13.09
C ILE A 48 -14.73 -13.61 13.90
N ARG A 49 -15.44 -14.32 14.80
CA ARG A 49 -16.40 -13.70 15.73
C ARG A 49 -15.76 -12.71 16.69
N SER A 50 -14.47 -12.86 17.01
CA SER A 50 -13.75 -11.87 17.81
C SER A 50 -13.47 -10.57 17.05
N LEU A 51 -13.42 -10.64 15.71
CA LEU A 51 -13.12 -9.49 14.84
C LEU A 51 -14.38 -8.81 14.29
N VAL A 52 -15.45 -9.57 14.10
CA VAL A 52 -16.70 -9.12 13.48
C VAL A 52 -17.85 -9.35 14.44
N ASP A 53 -18.47 -8.26 14.87
CA ASP A 53 -19.70 -8.30 15.64
C ASP A 53 -20.88 -8.76 14.76
N LEU A 54 -21.26 -10.03 14.90
CA LEU A 54 -22.35 -10.62 14.15
C LEU A 54 -23.73 -10.08 14.56
N SER A 55 -23.86 -9.40 15.71
CA SER A 55 -25.13 -8.80 16.12
C SER A 55 -25.57 -7.64 15.20
N GLN A 56 -24.61 -7.02 14.50
CA GLN A 56 -24.88 -5.93 13.57
C GLN A 56 -25.25 -6.46 12.18
N GLU A 57 -26.52 -6.84 11.99
CA GLU A 57 -27.03 -7.45 10.75
C GLU A 57 -26.65 -6.70 9.48
N ARG A 58 -26.76 -5.36 9.49
CA ARG A 58 -26.45 -4.53 8.32
C ARG A 58 -24.97 -4.58 7.94
N SER A 59 -24.09 -4.56 8.93
CA SER A 59 -22.63 -4.64 8.73
C SER A 59 -22.24 -6.00 8.18
N VAL A 60 -22.83 -7.08 8.72
CA VAL A 60 -22.64 -8.46 8.26
C VAL A 60 -23.13 -8.65 6.83
N CYS A 61 -24.34 -8.16 6.50
CA CYS A 61 -24.88 -8.24 5.14
C CYS A 61 -24.05 -7.44 4.14
N ALA A 62 -23.58 -6.23 4.51
CA ALA A 62 -22.71 -5.42 3.66
C ALA A 62 -21.36 -6.11 3.41
N LEU A 63 -20.74 -6.66 4.47
CA LEU A 63 -19.49 -7.40 4.36
C LEU A 63 -19.67 -8.67 3.52
N GLY A 64 -20.68 -9.49 3.80
CA GLY A 64 -20.95 -10.72 3.06
C GLY A 64 -21.31 -10.47 1.60
N GLY A 65 -22.02 -9.37 1.31
CA GLY A 65 -22.29 -8.91 -0.05
C GLY A 65 -21.03 -8.47 -0.79
N LEU A 66 -20.14 -7.73 -0.11
CA LEU A 66 -18.83 -7.35 -0.65
C LEU A 66 -17.97 -8.58 -0.94
N LEU A 67 -17.88 -9.53 -0.02
CA LEU A 67 -17.15 -10.80 -0.22
C LEU A 67 -17.72 -11.56 -1.43
N SER A 68 -19.04 -11.70 -1.53
CA SER A 68 -19.66 -12.36 -2.69
C SER A 68 -19.38 -11.63 -4.01
N PHE A 69 -19.29 -10.30 -3.99
CA PHE A 69 -18.92 -9.52 -5.16
C PHE A 69 -17.44 -9.72 -5.52
N LEU A 70 -16.55 -9.73 -4.52
CA LEU A 70 -15.13 -10.00 -4.70
C LEU A 70 -14.93 -11.39 -5.30
N ASP A 71 -15.52 -12.46 -4.74
CA ASP A 71 -15.41 -13.82 -5.29
C ASP A 71 -15.75 -13.88 -6.78
N LYS A 72 -16.89 -13.27 -7.17
CA LYS A 72 -17.39 -13.27 -8.56
C LYS A 72 -16.58 -12.37 -9.50
N SER A 73 -16.16 -11.21 -9.03
CA SER A 73 -15.40 -10.24 -9.83
C SER A 73 -13.95 -10.66 -9.98
N LEU A 74 -13.36 -11.24 -8.93
CA LEU A 74 -12.00 -11.77 -8.93
C LEU A 74 -11.89 -12.97 -9.87
N ALA A 75 -12.81 -13.94 -9.83
CA ALA A 75 -12.82 -15.05 -10.79
C ALA A 75 -12.79 -14.58 -12.26
N ARG A 76 -13.37 -13.41 -12.56
CA ARG A 76 -13.36 -12.79 -13.90
C ARG A 76 -12.11 -11.96 -14.19
N LEU A 77 -11.49 -11.37 -13.17
CA LEU A 77 -10.34 -10.47 -13.31
C LEU A 77 -9.01 -11.20 -13.22
N THR A 78 -8.95 -12.34 -12.54
CA THR A 78 -7.68 -12.98 -12.19
C THR A 78 -7.24 -14.07 -13.15
N LEU A 79 -8.04 -14.49 -14.15
CA LEU A 79 -7.67 -15.53 -15.14
C LEU A 79 -6.90 -16.72 -14.51
N GLY A 80 -7.28 -17.13 -13.29
CA GLY A 80 -6.63 -18.23 -12.56
C GLY A 80 -5.23 -17.95 -11.99
N ALA A 81 -4.67 -16.74 -12.12
CA ALA A 81 -3.28 -16.43 -11.77
C ALA A 81 -3.08 -15.64 -10.46
N TYR A 82 -4.15 -15.21 -9.78
CA TYR A 82 -4.02 -14.39 -8.57
C TYR A 82 -4.93 -14.88 -7.44
N GLU A 83 -4.33 -15.42 -6.39
CA GLU A 83 -4.96 -15.59 -5.08
C GLU A 83 -5.10 -14.21 -4.42
N CYS A 84 -6.35 -13.80 -4.14
CA CYS A 84 -6.62 -12.54 -3.45
C CYS A 84 -6.74 -12.83 -1.95
N ASN A 85 -5.63 -12.69 -1.23
CA ASN A 85 -5.63 -12.91 0.21
C ASN A 85 -6.19 -11.67 0.91
N ILE A 86 -7.28 -11.85 1.65
CA ILE A 86 -7.81 -10.81 2.53
C ILE A 86 -6.88 -10.76 3.73
N LEU A 87 -6.14 -9.66 3.88
CA LEU A 87 -5.11 -9.59 4.93
C LEU A 87 -5.72 -9.37 6.32
N ALA A 88 -6.73 -8.50 6.41
CA ALA A 88 -7.38 -8.17 7.67
C ALA A 88 -8.76 -7.54 7.44
N VAL A 89 -9.65 -7.71 8.41
CA VAL A 89 -10.90 -6.96 8.55
C VAL A 89 -10.77 -6.07 9.78
N LYS A 90 -11.12 -4.80 9.65
CA LYS A 90 -11.03 -3.81 10.74
C LYS A 90 -12.35 -3.07 10.88
N TYR A 91 -12.82 -2.89 12.12
CA TYR A 91 -13.95 -2.03 12.41
C TYR A 91 -13.53 -0.56 12.27
N LEU A 92 -14.39 0.24 11.63
CA LEU A 92 -14.20 1.69 11.53
C LEU A 92 -15.26 2.37 12.40
N SER A 93 -14.85 2.92 13.54
CA SER A 93 -15.71 3.84 14.29
C SER A 93 -15.72 5.21 13.61
N LEU A 94 -16.92 5.78 13.48
CA LEU A 94 -17.13 7.14 12.97
C LEU A 94 -17.16 8.17 14.11
N ASP A 95 -17.14 7.73 15.37
CA ASP A 95 -17.32 8.61 16.53
C ASP A 95 -16.22 9.67 16.63
N ASN A 96 -15.01 9.33 16.21
CA ASN A 96 -13.83 10.20 16.22
C ASN A 96 -13.62 10.97 14.92
N ILE A 97 -14.59 10.94 14.00
CA ILE A 97 -14.55 11.68 12.72
C ILE A 97 -15.55 12.84 12.80
N LEU A 98 -15.14 14.02 12.35
CA LEU A 98 -16.04 15.16 12.17
C LEU A 98 -16.91 14.90 10.95
N TRP A 99 -18.23 14.79 11.18
CA TRP A 99 -19.18 14.65 10.09
C TRP A 99 -19.36 15.99 9.39
N MET A 100 -19.16 16.00 8.08
CA MET A 100 -19.39 17.15 7.21
C MET A 100 -20.16 16.66 6.00
N ASP A 101 -21.22 17.39 5.66
CA ASP A 101 -21.98 17.18 4.46
C ASP A 101 -21.21 17.68 3.22
N THR A 102 -21.64 17.22 2.05
CA THR A 102 -21.01 17.55 0.78
C THR A 102 -21.07 19.05 0.49
N ASP A 103 -22.17 19.72 0.85
CA ASP A 103 -22.34 21.15 0.56
C ASP A 103 -21.38 21.98 1.42
N THR A 104 -21.17 21.62 2.69
CA THR A 104 -20.13 22.23 3.53
C THR A 104 -18.73 22.04 2.94
N LEU A 105 -18.38 20.83 2.49
CA LEU A 105 -17.07 20.58 1.86
C LEU A 105 -16.84 21.42 0.59
N MET A 106 -17.90 21.64 -0.20
CA MET A 106 -17.86 22.47 -1.40
C MET A 106 -17.79 23.97 -1.08
N ASN A 107 -18.63 24.45 -0.15
CA ASN A 107 -18.69 25.86 0.24
C ASN A 107 -17.42 26.33 0.95
N LEU A 108 -16.78 25.46 1.74
CA LEU A 108 -15.45 25.70 2.31
C LEU A 108 -14.32 25.54 1.29
N GLN A 109 -14.63 25.10 0.06
CA GLN A 109 -13.66 24.83 -1.00
C GLN A 109 -12.52 23.92 -0.52
N ILE A 110 -12.85 22.88 0.26
CA ILE A 110 -11.85 21.91 0.73
C ILE A 110 -11.21 21.23 -0.47
N PHE A 111 -12.03 20.85 -1.44
CA PHE A 111 -11.62 20.29 -2.72
C PHE A 111 -12.30 21.04 -3.86
N ALA A 112 -11.59 21.20 -4.97
CA ALA A 112 -12.11 21.76 -6.21
C ALA A 112 -11.62 20.90 -7.39
N PRO A 113 -12.12 19.66 -7.55
CA PRO A 113 -11.73 18.85 -8.68
C PRO A 113 -12.18 19.55 -9.97
N LYS A 114 -11.22 19.99 -10.80
CA LYS A 114 -11.51 20.49 -12.14
C LYS A 114 -11.70 19.30 -13.05
N ASP A 115 -12.91 19.19 -13.59
CA ASP A 115 -13.18 18.24 -14.64
C ASP A 115 -12.37 18.58 -15.89
N HIS A 116 -11.94 17.54 -16.58
CA HIS A 116 -11.30 17.71 -17.87
C HIS A 116 -12.36 18.17 -18.89
N PRO A 117 -12.10 19.16 -19.75
CA PRO A 117 -13.09 19.70 -20.69
C PRO A 117 -13.58 18.66 -21.72
N SER A 118 -12.87 17.55 -21.87
CA SER A 118 -13.33 16.37 -22.61
C SER A 118 -13.79 15.27 -21.66
N SER A 119 -15.08 14.95 -21.70
CA SER A 119 -15.73 13.88 -20.92
C SER A 119 -15.13 12.49 -21.18
N PHE A 120 -14.53 12.27 -22.35
CA PHE A 120 -13.88 11.01 -22.72
C PHE A 120 -12.51 10.79 -22.05
N LYS A 121 -11.90 11.84 -21.48
CA LYS A 121 -10.65 11.75 -20.70
C LYS A 121 -10.91 11.85 -19.19
N TRP A 122 -12.17 11.80 -18.76
CA TRP A 122 -12.52 11.76 -17.35
C TRP A 122 -11.94 10.49 -16.71
N SER A 123 -11.05 10.68 -15.74
CA SER A 123 -10.50 9.61 -14.93
C SER A 123 -10.54 10.07 -13.48
N TRP A 124 -11.06 9.21 -12.61
CA TRP A 124 -11.14 9.42 -11.16
C TRP A 124 -9.81 9.88 -10.52
N ASN A 125 -8.67 9.56 -11.16
CA ASN A 125 -7.33 9.92 -10.69
C ASN A 125 -6.62 11.02 -11.54
N ARG A 126 -7.30 11.64 -12.51
CA ARG A 126 -6.69 12.67 -13.38
C ARG A 126 -7.43 14.02 -13.40
N SER A 127 -8.48 14.21 -12.59
CA SER A 127 -9.01 15.56 -12.37
C SER A 127 -7.91 16.42 -11.75
N LYS A 128 -7.59 17.54 -12.40
CA LYS A 128 -6.63 18.49 -11.84
C LYS A 128 -7.31 19.19 -10.67
N GLU A 129 -6.60 19.35 -9.56
CA GLU A 129 -7.12 20.17 -8.47
C GLU A 129 -7.14 21.64 -8.91
N GLY A 130 -8.25 22.33 -8.68
CA GLY A 130 -8.41 23.77 -8.86
C GLY A 130 -7.86 24.55 -7.67
N PHE A 131 -8.34 25.79 -7.51
CA PHE A 131 -8.03 26.56 -6.30
C PHE A 131 -8.87 26.01 -5.16
N SER A 132 -8.22 25.36 -4.19
CA SER A 132 -8.84 24.75 -3.02
C SER A 132 -7.89 24.75 -1.84
N ILE A 133 -8.43 24.57 -0.63
CA ILE A 133 -7.62 24.40 0.59
C ILE A 133 -6.68 23.20 0.43
N PHE A 134 -7.17 22.08 -0.11
CA PHE A 134 -6.31 20.94 -0.41
C PHE A 134 -5.16 21.29 -1.36
N GLY A 135 -5.41 22.07 -2.41
CA GLY A 135 -4.38 22.54 -3.34
C GLY A 135 -3.28 23.37 -2.66
N LEU A 136 -3.64 24.20 -1.67
CA LEU A 136 -2.69 25.02 -0.91
C LEU A 136 -1.81 24.18 0.03
N PHE A 137 -2.41 23.23 0.74
CA PHE A 137 -1.74 22.44 1.78
C PHE A 137 -1.03 21.18 1.26
N ASN A 138 -1.42 20.65 0.09
CA ASN A 138 -0.82 19.46 -0.48
C ASN A 138 0.57 19.76 -1.10
N GLN A 139 1.58 19.89 -0.25
CA GLN A 139 3.00 19.98 -0.62
C GLN A 139 3.75 18.67 -0.34
N CYS A 140 3.01 17.56 -0.25
CA CYS A 140 3.56 16.25 0.06
C CYS A 140 4.57 15.81 -1.01
N ALA A 141 5.67 15.21 -0.58
CA ALA A 141 6.74 14.74 -1.47
C ALA A 141 6.39 13.43 -2.21
N SER A 142 5.36 12.69 -1.75
CA SER A 142 4.99 11.39 -2.30
C SER A 142 3.50 11.30 -2.61
N LYS A 143 3.15 10.45 -3.58
CA LYS A 143 1.75 10.17 -3.96
C LYS A 143 0.94 9.58 -2.80
N LEU A 144 1.58 8.78 -1.94
CA LEU A 144 0.96 8.23 -0.74
C LEU A 144 0.64 9.35 0.26
N GLY A 145 1.56 10.29 0.46
CA GLY A 145 1.33 11.47 1.28
C GLY A 145 0.18 12.32 0.76
N THR A 146 0.13 12.60 -0.55
CA THR A 146 -0.98 13.32 -1.19
C THR A 146 -2.33 12.62 -0.99
N ARG A 147 -2.38 11.28 -1.17
CA ARG A 147 -3.61 10.51 -0.92
C ARG A 147 -4.02 10.58 0.55
N ARG A 148 -3.05 10.48 1.47
CA ARG A 148 -3.30 10.58 2.91
C ARG A 148 -3.80 11.96 3.30
N MET A 149 -3.19 13.04 2.80
CA MET A 149 -3.62 14.42 3.02
C MET A 149 -5.06 14.62 2.58
N ARG A 150 -5.44 14.08 1.42
CA ARG A 150 -6.83 14.13 0.93
C ARG A 150 -7.77 13.47 1.93
N THR A 151 -7.45 12.26 2.39
CA THR A 151 -8.25 11.58 3.42
C THR A 151 -8.34 12.39 4.72
N LEU A 152 -7.23 12.98 5.19
CA LEU A 152 -7.23 13.79 6.41
C LEU A 152 -8.16 15.00 6.32
N MET A 153 -8.21 15.66 5.16
CA MET A 153 -9.10 16.80 4.92
C MET A 153 -10.55 16.40 4.68
N SER A 154 -10.79 15.24 4.05
CA SER A 154 -12.15 14.71 3.87
C SER A 154 -12.75 14.19 5.18
N GLN A 155 -11.91 13.72 6.11
CA GLN A 155 -12.32 13.09 7.37
C GLN A 155 -11.48 13.64 8.53
N PRO A 156 -11.71 14.90 8.94
CA PRO A 156 -11.04 15.47 10.10
C PRO A 156 -11.35 14.65 11.34
N THR A 157 -10.37 14.52 12.24
CA THR A 157 -10.56 13.77 13.48
C THR A 157 -10.96 14.69 14.62
N LYS A 158 -11.81 14.20 15.52
CA LYS A 158 -12.16 14.84 16.80
C LYS A 158 -11.31 14.34 17.97
N ASP A 159 -10.47 13.33 17.73
CA ASP A 159 -9.62 12.74 18.75
C ASP A 159 -8.48 13.72 19.10
N ARG A 160 -8.55 14.24 20.33
CA ARG A 160 -7.59 15.20 20.85
C ARG A 160 -6.16 14.65 20.84
N TYR A 161 -5.97 13.39 21.22
CA TYR A 161 -4.64 12.77 21.28
C TYR A 161 -4.00 12.70 19.90
N VAL A 162 -4.79 12.34 18.88
CA VAL A 162 -4.33 12.30 17.48
C VAL A 162 -4.00 13.70 16.98
N ILE A 163 -4.78 14.72 17.34
CA ILE A 163 -4.51 16.11 16.97
C ILE A 163 -3.20 16.59 17.60
N GLU A 164 -3.02 16.40 18.91
CA GLU A 164 -1.82 16.80 19.65
C GLU A 164 -0.57 16.09 19.11
N SER A 165 -0.63 14.77 18.91
CA SER A 165 0.47 13.99 18.33
C SER A 165 0.89 14.47 16.94
N ARG A 166 -0.06 14.92 16.11
CA ARG A 166 0.25 15.52 14.79
C ARG A 166 0.91 16.89 14.92
N LEU A 167 0.42 17.71 15.86
CA LEU A 167 0.96 19.05 16.10
C LEU A 167 2.37 19.00 16.68
N GLU A 168 2.72 17.99 17.47
CA GLU A 168 4.10 17.76 17.93
C GLU A 168 5.07 17.57 16.76
N VAL A 169 4.72 16.72 15.80
CA VAL A 169 5.53 16.51 14.58
C VAL A 169 5.65 17.81 13.78
N ILE A 170 4.56 18.58 13.64
CA ILE A 170 4.60 19.87 12.95
C ILE A 170 5.53 20.85 13.66
N LYS A 171 5.43 20.97 15.00
CA LYS A 171 6.31 21.83 15.80
C LYS A 171 7.78 21.45 15.61
N PHE A 172 8.10 20.16 15.71
CA PHE A 172 9.45 19.65 15.45
C PHE A 172 9.96 20.06 14.07
N CYS A 173 9.13 19.92 13.02
CA CYS A 173 9.49 20.25 11.65
C CYS A 173 9.65 21.76 11.37
N LEU A 174 9.00 22.62 12.17
CA LEU A 174 9.08 24.08 12.02
C LEU A 174 10.31 24.69 12.69
N GLU A 175 10.94 23.98 13.62
CA GLU A 175 12.14 24.47 14.30
C GLU A 175 13.34 24.55 13.35
N SER A 176 13.96 25.73 13.23
CA SER A 176 15.05 25.97 12.28
C SER A 176 16.27 25.06 12.49
N ARG A 177 16.53 24.61 13.72
CA ARG A 177 17.60 23.65 14.03
C ARG A 177 17.41 22.28 13.35
N HIS A 178 16.15 21.90 13.09
CA HIS A 178 15.83 20.61 12.46
C HIS A 178 15.67 20.72 10.94
N ALA A 179 15.68 21.93 10.37
CA ALA A 179 15.52 22.17 8.93
C ALA A 179 16.36 21.26 8.01
N PRO A 180 17.69 21.06 8.23
CA PRO A 180 18.48 20.19 7.36
C PRO A 180 18.01 18.73 7.41
N VAL A 181 17.64 18.25 8.61
CA VAL A 181 17.22 16.86 8.79
C VAL A 181 15.80 16.62 8.26
N VAL A 182 14.91 17.61 8.43
CA VAL A 182 13.55 17.61 7.85
C VAL A 182 13.62 17.60 6.31
N LYS A 183 14.59 18.30 5.72
CA LYS A 183 14.82 18.26 4.27
C LYS A 183 15.25 16.86 3.82
N ASN A 184 16.21 16.25 4.52
CA ASN A 184 16.67 14.89 4.21
C ASN A 184 15.55 13.84 4.29
N ILE A 185 14.75 13.86 5.37
CA ILE A 185 13.62 12.91 5.46
C ILE A 185 12.56 13.17 4.38
N ARG A 186 12.32 14.44 4.00
CA ARG A 186 11.41 14.76 2.89
C ARG A 186 11.88 14.16 1.57
N GLU A 187 13.18 14.19 1.30
CA GLU A 187 13.80 13.55 0.13
C GLU A 187 13.60 12.03 0.18
N ASN A 188 13.84 11.38 1.32
CA ASN A 188 13.57 9.95 1.47
C ASN A 188 12.09 9.61 1.24
N ILE A 189 11.17 10.38 1.82
CA ILE A 189 9.72 10.20 1.65
C ILE A 189 9.32 10.30 0.16
N SER A 190 9.98 11.15 -0.63
CA SER A 190 9.69 11.32 -2.06
C SER A 190 9.89 10.04 -2.89
N HIS A 191 10.73 9.13 -2.39
CA HIS A 191 11.05 7.86 -3.03
C HIS A 191 10.18 6.69 -2.53
N ILE A 192 9.33 6.91 -1.52
CA ILE A 192 8.43 5.90 -1.01
C ILE A 192 7.20 5.75 -1.93
N GLN A 193 6.90 4.51 -2.28
CA GLN A 193 5.74 4.13 -3.09
C GLN A 193 5.16 2.79 -2.62
N CYS A 194 3.95 2.48 -3.07
CA CYS A 194 3.29 1.22 -2.75
C CYS A 194 4.04 0.05 -3.40
N VAL A 195 4.58 -0.85 -2.58
CA VAL A 195 5.33 -2.03 -3.04
C VAL A 195 4.44 -3.22 -3.39
N SER A 196 3.14 -3.20 -3.07
CA SER A 196 2.25 -4.35 -3.27
C SER A 196 2.30 -4.88 -4.70
N LYS A 197 2.26 -4.00 -5.71
CA LYS A 197 2.37 -4.41 -7.11
C LYS A 197 3.73 -5.03 -7.43
N ILE A 198 4.81 -4.44 -6.91
CA ILE A 198 6.17 -4.94 -7.10
C ILE A 198 6.29 -6.35 -6.52
N LEU A 199 5.81 -6.55 -5.29
CA LEU A 199 5.80 -7.84 -4.61
C LEU A 199 4.95 -8.89 -5.33
N THR A 200 3.81 -8.51 -5.90
CA THR A 200 3.00 -9.43 -6.73
C THR A 200 3.76 -9.89 -7.98
N HIS A 201 4.44 -8.99 -8.68
CA HIS A 201 5.26 -9.36 -9.83
C HIS A 201 6.43 -10.27 -9.44
N LEU A 202 7.06 -10.01 -8.30
CA LEU A 202 8.15 -10.84 -7.76
C LEU A 202 7.67 -12.26 -7.40
N LYS A 203 6.58 -12.37 -6.64
CA LYS A 203 5.98 -13.67 -6.25
C LYS A 203 5.68 -14.55 -7.47
N ASN A 204 5.28 -13.93 -8.58
CA ASN A 204 4.87 -14.63 -9.79
C ASN A 204 6.00 -14.84 -10.81
N GLY A 205 7.25 -14.47 -10.49
CA GLY A 205 8.38 -14.58 -11.42
C GLY A 205 8.30 -13.63 -12.63
N LEU A 206 7.46 -12.59 -12.57
CA LEU A 206 7.23 -11.61 -13.64
C LEU A 206 7.96 -10.28 -13.37
N ALA A 207 8.95 -10.28 -12.48
CA ALA A 207 9.66 -9.08 -12.08
C ALA A 207 10.77 -8.71 -13.08
N THR A 208 10.61 -7.55 -13.70
CA THR A 208 11.68 -6.90 -14.49
C THR A 208 12.77 -6.29 -13.61
N VAL A 209 13.92 -5.96 -14.20
CA VAL A 209 15.04 -5.25 -13.52
C VAL A 209 14.55 -3.99 -12.80
N ASN A 210 13.69 -3.21 -13.45
CA ASN A 210 13.11 -2.01 -12.86
C ASN A 210 12.30 -2.29 -11.57
N HIS A 211 11.60 -3.42 -11.48
CA HIS A 211 10.87 -3.79 -10.27
C HIS A 211 11.83 -3.99 -9.08
N TRP A 212 12.96 -4.67 -9.31
CA TRP A 212 13.98 -4.89 -8.31
C TRP A 212 14.70 -3.60 -7.89
N LEU A 213 15.07 -2.75 -8.85
CA LEU A 213 15.68 -1.45 -8.57
C LEU A 213 14.74 -0.55 -7.76
N LEU A 214 13.46 -0.52 -8.13
CA LEU A 214 12.43 0.21 -7.38
C LEU A 214 12.21 -0.37 -5.98
N LEU A 215 12.21 -1.70 -5.82
CA LEU A 215 12.11 -2.32 -4.49
C LEU A 215 13.28 -1.91 -3.61
N HIS A 216 14.51 -2.07 -4.10
CA HIS A 216 15.73 -1.69 -3.38
C HIS A 216 15.70 -0.19 -3.02
N LYS A 217 15.29 0.67 -3.96
CA LYS A 217 15.14 2.10 -3.70
C LYS A 217 14.12 2.38 -2.60
N VAL A 218 12.95 1.75 -2.61
CA VAL A 218 11.95 1.95 -1.55
C VAL A 218 12.47 1.46 -0.20
N LEU A 219 13.11 0.29 -0.15
CA LEU A 219 13.65 -0.28 1.10
C LEU A 219 14.71 0.62 1.73
N THR A 220 15.70 1.05 0.95
CA THR A 220 16.77 1.94 1.45
C THR A 220 16.23 3.27 1.99
N ASN A 221 15.27 3.88 1.28
CA ASN A 221 14.65 5.12 1.74
C ASN A 221 13.75 4.89 2.97
N ALA A 222 13.07 3.74 3.07
CA ALA A 222 12.26 3.38 4.23
C ALA A 222 13.11 3.17 5.48
N ILE A 223 14.26 2.49 5.33
CA ILE A 223 15.26 2.33 6.39
C ILE A 223 15.74 3.71 6.86
N GLY A 224 16.14 4.60 5.94
CA GLY A 224 16.59 5.95 6.30
C GLY A 224 15.52 6.77 7.04
N ILE A 225 14.23 6.60 6.70
CA ILE A 225 13.11 7.21 7.45
C ILE A 225 13.01 6.62 8.86
N ALA A 226 13.06 5.30 8.98
CA ALA A 226 12.91 4.61 10.25
C ALA A 226 14.10 4.89 11.20
N GLU A 227 15.33 4.92 10.70
CA GLU A 227 16.53 5.31 11.45
C GLU A 227 16.42 6.75 11.97
N PHE A 228 15.99 7.69 11.11
CA PHE A 228 15.76 9.06 11.53
C PHE A 228 14.70 9.14 12.64
N CYS A 229 13.57 8.44 12.48
CA CYS A 229 12.51 8.42 13.47
C CYS A 229 12.97 7.76 14.78
N HIS A 230 13.80 6.73 14.72
CA HIS A 230 14.40 6.09 15.88
C HIS A 230 15.32 7.05 16.65
N ALA A 231 16.19 7.79 15.94
CA ALA A 231 17.06 8.80 16.54
C ALA A 231 16.29 9.94 17.25
N HIS A 232 15.05 10.21 16.81
CA HIS A 232 14.18 11.26 17.37
C HIS A 232 12.96 10.68 18.08
N GLN A 233 13.03 9.43 18.57
CA GLN A 233 11.87 8.76 19.17
C GLN A 233 11.28 9.51 20.38
N ALA A 234 12.10 10.28 21.10
CA ALA A 234 11.66 11.10 22.22
C ALA A 234 10.91 12.39 21.81
N SER A 235 10.93 12.75 20.52
CA SER A 235 10.33 13.99 20.00
C SER A 235 8.82 13.89 19.78
N GLY A 236 8.21 12.71 19.94
CA GLY A 236 6.75 12.54 19.86
C GLY A 236 6.33 11.14 19.42
N TYR A 237 5.04 10.85 19.59
CA TYR A 237 4.45 9.52 19.37
C TYR A 237 4.75 8.93 17.99
N TYR A 238 4.64 9.72 16.92
CA TYR A 238 4.85 9.22 15.56
C TYR A 238 6.30 8.89 15.25
N PHE A 239 7.27 9.58 15.86
CA PHE A 239 8.68 9.23 15.70
C PHE A 239 8.98 7.90 16.35
N GLN A 240 8.48 7.68 17.58
CA GLN A 240 8.56 6.40 18.26
C GLN A 240 7.88 5.28 17.45
N GLN A 241 6.65 5.51 16.98
CA GLN A 241 5.89 4.50 16.25
C GLN A 241 6.61 4.09 14.96
N ILE A 242 7.08 5.03 14.15
CA ILE A 242 7.77 4.73 12.90
C ILE A 242 9.16 4.13 13.18
N GLY A 243 9.88 4.64 14.18
CA GLY A 243 11.18 4.11 14.59
C GLY A 243 11.09 2.67 15.09
N SER A 244 9.98 2.28 15.73
CA SER A 244 9.73 0.91 16.18
C SER A 244 9.47 -0.09 15.03
N CYS A 245 9.17 0.40 13.82
CA CYS A 245 9.04 -0.45 12.64
C CYS A 245 10.39 -0.85 12.05
N LEU A 246 11.51 -0.35 12.60
CA LEU A 246 12.84 -0.73 12.15
C LEU A 246 13.15 -2.17 12.56
N ASP A 247 13.31 -3.03 11.57
CA ASP A 247 13.59 -4.46 11.76
C ASP A 247 14.84 -4.86 10.97
N ASN A 248 15.66 -5.73 11.56
CA ASN A 248 16.83 -6.36 10.93
C ASN A 248 16.46 -7.03 9.61
N VAL A 249 15.24 -7.55 9.49
CA VAL A 249 14.74 -8.15 8.23
C VAL A 249 14.80 -7.16 7.06
N LEU A 250 14.49 -5.88 7.29
CA LEU A 250 14.55 -4.87 6.22
C LEU A 250 15.98 -4.66 5.72
N TYR A 251 16.95 -4.62 6.64
CA TYR A 251 18.37 -4.51 6.30
C TYR A 251 18.85 -5.74 5.52
N ILE A 252 18.48 -6.94 5.99
CA ILE A 252 18.84 -8.20 5.34
C ILE A 252 18.33 -8.19 3.90
N ILE A 253 17.06 -7.84 3.67
CA ILE A 253 16.50 -7.81 2.31
C ILE A 253 17.21 -6.75 1.44
N ALA A 254 17.39 -5.53 1.96
CA ALA A 254 18.05 -4.46 1.21
C ALA A 254 19.49 -4.83 0.82
N GLN A 255 20.26 -5.37 1.76
CA GLN A 255 21.63 -5.80 1.55
C GLN A 255 21.71 -7.04 0.64
N SER A 256 20.77 -7.97 0.74
CA SER A 256 20.70 -9.14 -0.12
C SER A 256 20.47 -8.72 -1.57
N ILE A 257 19.53 -7.81 -1.83
CA ILE A 257 19.31 -7.29 -3.18
C ILE A 257 20.56 -6.54 -3.67
N SER A 258 21.19 -5.71 -2.81
CA SER A 258 22.39 -4.95 -3.21
C SER A 258 23.60 -5.82 -3.47
N ARG A 259 23.73 -6.97 -2.79
CA ARG A 259 24.81 -7.93 -3.02
C ARG A 259 24.52 -8.76 -4.26
N ILE A 260 23.32 -9.32 -4.37
CA ILE A 260 22.97 -10.30 -5.42
C ILE A 260 22.86 -9.65 -6.79
N MET A 261 22.31 -8.44 -6.89
CA MET A 261 22.06 -7.79 -8.17
C MET A 261 23.22 -6.87 -8.56
N ASP A 262 23.82 -7.15 -9.72
CA ASP A 262 24.62 -6.16 -10.43
C ASP A 262 23.69 -5.16 -11.13
N LYS A 263 23.57 -3.96 -10.55
CA LYS A 263 22.65 -2.93 -11.04
C LYS A 263 23.06 -2.38 -12.40
N GLU A 264 24.36 -2.25 -12.66
CA GLU A 264 24.87 -1.62 -13.88
C GLU A 264 24.70 -2.56 -15.06
N SER A 265 25.18 -3.80 -14.93
CA SER A 265 25.04 -4.82 -15.97
C SER A 265 23.57 -5.18 -16.21
N SER A 266 22.75 -5.25 -15.16
CA SER A 266 21.32 -5.55 -15.31
C SER A 266 20.56 -4.48 -16.09
N LEU A 267 20.97 -3.21 -15.97
CA LEU A 267 20.38 -2.11 -16.74
C LEU A 267 20.82 -2.16 -18.21
N LEU A 268 22.08 -2.49 -18.47
CA LEU A 268 22.64 -2.55 -19.82
C LEU A 268 22.00 -3.66 -20.67
N GLU A 269 21.83 -4.84 -20.07
CA GLU A 269 21.35 -6.05 -20.76
C GLU A 269 19.81 -6.24 -20.61
N GLU A 270 19.12 -5.31 -19.96
CA GLU A 270 17.68 -5.35 -19.63
C GLU A 270 17.19 -6.66 -18.96
N ARG A 271 18.11 -7.40 -18.34
CA ARG A 271 17.86 -8.68 -17.66
C ARG A 271 18.45 -8.66 -16.26
N PHE A 272 17.91 -9.48 -15.36
CA PHE A 272 18.51 -9.63 -14.04
C PHE A 272 19.88 -10.30 -14.18
N ILE A 273 20.94 -9.61 -13.75
CA ILE A 273 22.31 -10.12 -13.70
C ILE A 273 22.75 -10.24 -12.25
N VAL A 274 23.23 -11.43 -11.92
CA VAL A 274 23.80 -11.74 -10.60
C VAL A 274 25.23 -11.19 -10.55
N SER A 275 25.61 -10.57 -9.45
CA SER A 275 26.98 -10.07 -9.26
C SER A 275 28.00 -11.21 -9.20
N GLU A 276 29.20 -10.93 -9.70
CA GLU A 276 30.32 -11.89 -9.70
C GLU A 276 30.68 -12.36 -8.29
N GLY A 277 31.06 -13.63 -8.16
CA GLY A 277 31.50 -14.23 -6.89
C GLY A 277 30.36 -14.70 -5.99
N ILE A 278 29.10 -14.61 -6.44
CA ILE A 278 27.94 -15.11 -5.70
C ILE A 278 27.58 -16.54 -6.07
N CYS A 279 27.81 -16.91 -7.33
CA CYS A 279 27.56 -18.25 -7.81
C CYS A 279 28.63 -18.63 -8.83
N GLU A 280 29.58 -19.47 -8.40
CA GLU A 280 30.69 -19.92 -9.24
C GLU A 280 30.22 -20.55 -10.56
N GLU A 281 29.07 -21.24 -10.55
CA GLU A 281 28.52 -21.87 -11.76
C GLU A 281 28.00 -20.83 -12.76
N LEU A 282 27.29 -19.80 -12.29
CA LEU A 282 26.86 -18.68 -13.13
C LEU A 282 28.07 -17.92 -13.69
N ASP A 283 29.09 -17.71 -12.86
CA ASP A 283 30.32 -17.02 -13.25
C ASP A 283 31.06 -17.81 -14.34
N ARG A 284 31.20 -19.13 -14.20
CA ARG A 284 31.78 -20.01 -15.22
C ARG A 284 31.04 -19.93 -16.54
N LEU A 285 29.71 -19.99 -16.52
CA LEU A 285 28.88 -19.90 -17.73
C LEU A 285 28.97 -18.52 -18.39
N CYS A 286 29.00 -17.44 -17.60
CA CYS A 286 29.21 -16.08 -18.10
C CYS A 286 30.58 -15.94 -18.77
N CYS A 287 31.65 -16.44 -18.13
CA CYS A 287 32.99 -16.47 -18.72
C CYS A 287 33.02 -17.24 -20.05
N GLN A 288 32.43 -18.44 -20.11
CA GLN A 288 32.39 -19.23 -21.35
C GLN A 288 31.66 -18.49 -22.49
N ARG A 289 30.55 -17.80 -22.18
CA ARG A 289 29.80 -17.00 -23.16
C ARG A 289 30.62 -15.82 -23.67
N LEU A 290 31.34 -15.12 -22.80
CA LEU A 290 32.24 -14.03 -23.17
C LEU A 290 33.38 -14.52 -24.07
N PHE A 291 34.00 -15.66 -23.74
CA PHE A 291 35.03 -16.28 -24.58
C PHE A 291 34.48 -16.69 -25.95
N ALA A 292 33.26 -17.23 -26.02
CA ALA A 292 32.61 -17.59 -27.28
C ALA A 292 32.34 -16.36 -28.17
N LEU A 293 31.86 -15.26 -27.58
CA LEU A 293 31.60 -14.00 -28.29
C LEU A 293 32.88 -13.34 -28.81
N GLN A 294 33.95 -13.32 -28.00
CA GLN A 294 35.27 -12.84 -28.44
C GLN A 294 35.83 -13.68 -29.59
N LYS A 295 35.67 -15.00 -29.53
CA LYS A 295 36.12 -15.90 -30.60
C LYS A 295 35.33 -15.68 -31.88
N SER A 296 34.01 -15.48 -31.82
CA SER A 296 33.20 -15.15 -33.01
C SER A 296 33.53 -13.78 -33.60
N ALA A 297 33.79 -12.77 -32.76
CA ALA A 297 34.16 -11.44 -33.23
C ALA A 297 35.54 -11.45 -33.93
N MET A 298 36.50 -12.20 -33.40
CA MET A 298 37.81 -12.39 -34.05
C MET A 298 37.72 -13.18 -35.36
N CYS A 299 36.77 -14.13 -35.48
CA CYS A 299 36.54 -14.86 -36.72
C CYS A 299 35.83 -14.02 -37.81
N GLN A 300 35.07 -12.99 -37.44
CA GLN A 300 34.42 -12.07 -38.40
C GLN A 300 35.32 -10.91 -38.85
N ALA A 301 36.43 -10.67 -38.16
CA ALA A 301 37.41 -9.63 -38.48
C ALA A 301 38.58 -10.12 -39.38
N ARG A 302 38.54 -11.38 -39.83
CA ARG A 302 39.45 -11.97 -40.82
C ARG A 302 38.72 -12.22 -42.13
#